data_AF-A0A8J8MVC7-F1
#
_entry.id   AF-A0A8J8MVC7-F1
#
_cell.length_a   1.000
_cell.length_b   1.000
_cell.length_c   1.000
_cell.angle_alpha   90.00
_cell.angle_beta   90.00
_cell.angle_gamma   90.00
#
_symmetry.space_group_name_H-M   'P 1'
#
loop_
_entity.id
_entity.type
_entity.pdbx_description
1 polymer ?
#
loop_
_entity_poly.entity_id
_entity_poly.type
_entity_poly.pdbx_seq_one_letter_code
_entity_poly.pdbx_strand_id
1 'polypeptide(L)'
;MVKIALWNAMLLIRTPVQALLTVLMVLHLVAAVAGAVMIFTGYGVEAVDQIPFVYRLIAPVLMAGVFVILSALSFYLDSLVFRVTPRNRLLFLWG
;
A
#
# COMPACT_ATOMS: atom_id res chain seq x y z
N MET A 1 -30.31 4.18 -12.93
CA MET A 1 -29.38 5.20 -13.47
C MET A 1 -28.25 5.54 -12.49
N VAL A 2 -28.55 5.88 -11.22
CA VAL A 2 -27.53 6.22 -10.19
C VAL A 2 -26.43 5.16 -10.01
N LYS A 3 -26.79 3.87 -9.95
CA LYS A 3 -25.81 2.78 -9.78
C LYS A 3 -24.77 2.69 -10.92
N ILE A 4 -25.18 3.01 -12.15
CA ILE A 4 -24.31 2.97 -13.33
C ILE A 4 -23.38 4.19 -13.35
N ALA A 5 -23.90 5.37 -12.98
CA ALA A 5 -23.10 6.58 -12.83
C ALA A 5 -22.01 6.42 -11.75
N LEU A 6 -22.37 5.86 -10.59
CA LEU A 6 -21.43 5.55 -9.52
C LEU A 6 -20.36 4.54 -9.97
N TRP A 7 -20.77 3.48 -10.67
CA TRP A 7 -19.84 2.49 -11.22
C TRP A 7 -18.85 3.09 -12.21
N ASN A 8 -19.31 3.92 -13.15
CA ASN A 8 -18.43 4.62 -14.10
C ASN A 8 -17.47 5.59 -13.41
N ALA A 9 -17.96 6.35 -12.41
CA ALA A 9 -17.13 7.26 -11.64
C ALA A 9 -16.04 6.50 -10.85
N MET A 10 -16.39 5.36 -10.25
CA MET A 10 -15.45 4.50 -9.56
C MET A 10 -14.41 3.88 -10.49
N LEU A 11 -14.80 3.47 -11.71
CA LEU A 11 -13.84 2.97 -12.71
C LEU A 11 -12.82 4.04 -13.13
N LEU A 12 -13.28 5.28 -13.31
CA LEU A 12 -12.41 6.40 -13.67
C LEU A 12 -11.34 6.68 -12.61
N ILE A 13 -11.74 6.62 -11.34
CA ILE A 13 -10.87 6.93 -10.20
C ILE A 13 -10.01 5.73 -9.79
N ARG A 14 -10.48 4.49 -10.06
CA ARG A 14 -9.79 3.26 -9.65
C ARG A 14 -8.35 3.22 -10.13
N THR A 15 -8.12 3.38 -11.43
CA THR A 15 -6.78 3.23 -12.02
C THR A 15 -5.76 4.21 -11.45
N PRO A 16 -6.01 5.54 -11.39
CA PRO A 16 -5.05 6.47 -10.81
C PRO A 16 -4.86 6.26 -9.30
N VAL A 17 -5.91 5.89 -8.56
CA VAL A 17 -5.79 5.61 -7.13
C VAL A 17 -5.00 4.32 -6.89
N GLN A 18 -5.24 3.25 -7.65
CA GLN A 18 -4.48 2.02 -7.54
C GLN A 18 -3.01 2.25 -7.89
N ALA A 19 -2.71 2.99 -8.96
CA ALA A 19 -1.33 3.34 -9.30
C ALA A 19 -0.63 4.09 -8.14
N LEU A 20 -1.31 5.07 -7.53
CA LEU A 20 -0.77 5.79 -6.38
C LEU A 20 -0.55 4.86 -5.18
N LEU A 21 -1.51 3.99 -4.86
CA LEU A 21 -1.38 3.02 -3.78
C LEU A 21 -0.23 2.06 -4.04
N THR A 22 -0.07 1.56 -5.26
CA THR A 22 1.04 0.70 -5.66
C THR A 22 2.39 1.38 -5.44
N VAL A 23 2.55 2.63 -5.88
CA VAL A 23 3.78 3.39 -5.65
C VAL A 23 4.07 3.54 -4.17
N LEU A 24 3.07 3.94 -3.37
CA LEU A 24 3.22 4.09 -1.94
C LEU A 24 3.56 2.76 -1.25
N MET A 25 2.89 1.67 -1.62
CA MET A 25 3.18 0.34 -1.10
C MET A 25 4.63 -0.08 -1.38
N VAL A 26 5.08 0.06 -2.63
CA VAL A 26 6.46 -0.29 -3.02
C VAL A 26 7.48 0.52 -2.22
N LEU A 27 7.27 1.83 -2.08
CA LEU A 27 8.18 2.69 -1.30
C LEU A 27 8.28 2.24 0.16
N HIS A 28 7.14 1.95 0.81
CA HIS A 28 7.13 1.53 2.21
C HIS A 28 7.70 0.12 2.39
N LEU A 29 7.45 -0.80 1.45
CA LEU A 29 8.04 -2.13 1.47
C LEU A 29 9.56 -2.07 1.33
N VAL A 30 10.07 -1.32 0.36
CA VAL A 30 11.51 -1.13 0.16
C VAL A 30 12.15 -0.47 1.38
N ALA A 31 11.51 0.57 1.94
CA ALA A 31 11.99 1.23 3.15
C ALA A 31 12.01 0.29 4.36
N ALA A 32 10.99 -0.54 4.54
CA ALA A 32 10.93 -1.53 5.61
C ALA A 32 12.06 -2.57 5.48
N VAL A 33 12.27 -3.09 4.27
CA VAL A 33 13.32 -4.07 3.98
C VAL A 33 14.71 -3.45 4.19
N ALA A 34 14.95 -2.25 3.63
CA ALA A 34 16.21 -1.54 3.82
C ALA A 34 16.48 -1.26 5.30
N GLY A 35 15.47 -0.78 6.03
CA GLY A 35 15.56 -0.57 7.47
C GLY A 35 15.89 -1.85 8.24
N ALA A 36 15.24 -2.97 7.90
CA ALA A 36 15.52 -4.26 8.52
C ALA A 36 16.94 -4.74 8.25
N VAL A 37 17.46 -4.56 7.02
CA VAL A 37 18.86 -4.88 6.68
C VAL A 37 19.83 -3.99 7.47
N MET A 38 19.59 -2.68 7.50
CA MET A 38 20.44 -1.70 8.19
C MET A 38 20.56 -1.93 9.70
N ILE A 39 19.56 -2.54 10.34
CA ILE A 39 19.65 -2.94 11.75
C ILE A 39 20.82 -3.92 11.98
N PHE A 40 21.09 -4.82 11.04
CA PHE A 40 22.12 -5.83 11.15
C PHE A 40 23.44 -5.42 10.49
N THR A 41 23.39 -4.62 9.43
CA THR A 41 24.59 -4.16 8.70
C THR A 41 25.17 -2.84 9.22
N GLY A 42 24.43 -2.12 10.07
CA GLY A 42 24.74 -0.76 10.48
C GLY A 42 24.16 0.28 9.53
N TYR A 43 23.86 1.46 10.07
CA TYR A 43 23.33 2.62 9.34
C TYR A 43 24.45 3.52 8.79
N GLY A 44 25.69 3.33 9.26
CA GLY A 44 26.83 4.17 8.85
C GLY A 44 26.80 5.56 9.48
N VAL A 45 25.91 5.77 10.45
CA VAL A 45 25.75 7.01 11.20
C VAL A 45 25.88 6.64 12.67
N GLU A 46 27.00 7.02 13.27
CA GLU A 46 27.36 6.61 14.64
C GLU A 46 26.27 6.96 15.66
N ALA A 47 25.67 8.14 15.53
CA ALA A 47 24.58 8.58 16.40
C ALA A 47 23.34 7.68 16.32
N VAL A 48 23.09 7.02 15.18
CA VAL A 48 21.97 6.08 14.98
C VAL A 48 22.37 4.67 15.41
N ASP A 49 23.59 4.25 15.11
CA ASP A 49 24.10 2.92 15.42
C ASP A 49 24.24 2.67 16.93
N GLN A 50 24.50 3.72 17.70
CA GLN A 50 24.55 3.68 19.17
C GLN A 50 23.16 3.63 19.83
N ILE A 51 22.08 3.86 19.08
CA ILE A 51 20.71 3.83 19.64
C ILE A 51 20.34 2.39 20.02
N PRO A 52 19.64 2.16 21.15
CA PRO A 52 19.16 0.84 21.52
C PRO A 52 18.35 0.19 20.39
N PHE A 53 18.55 -1.11 20.20
CA PHE A 53 17.97 -1.90 19.11
C PHE A 53 16.45 -1.70 18.96
N VAL A 54 15.72 -1.64 20.08
CA VAL A 54 14.26 -1.47 20.09
C VAL A 54 13.84 -0.21 19.33
N TYR A 55 14.55 0.91 19.50
CA TYR A 55 14.20 2.14 18.81
C TYR A 55 14.55 2.11 17.32
N ARG A 56 15.63 1.41 16.95
CA ARG A 56 15.99 1.19 15.53
C ARG A 56 14.97 0.29 14.82
N LEU A 57 14.36 -0.64 15.53
CA LEU A 57 13.32 -1.54 15.01
C LEU A 57 11.99 -0.84 14.71
N ILE A 58 11.66 0.25 15.42
CA ILE A 58 10.38 0.95 15.26
C ILE A 58 10.19 1.43 13.82
N ALA A 59 11.21 2.02 13.21
CA ALA A 59 11.11 2.56 11.85
C ALA A 59 10.73 1.49 10.80
N PRO A 60 11.45 0.37 10.62
CA PRO A 60 11.06 -0.65 9.66
C PRO A 60 9.73 -1.33 9.99
N VAL A 61 9.40 -1.49 11.28
CA VAL A 61 8.10 -2.04 11.69
C VAL A 61 6.95 -1.09 11.29
N LEU A 62 7.11 0.21 11.51
CA LEU A 62 6.13 1.21 11.07
C LEU A 62 5.97 1.22 9.56
N MET A 63 7.08 1.18 8.80
CA MET A 63 7.03 1.13 7.34
C MET A 63 6.31 -0.13 6.84
N ALA A 64 6.60 -1.30 7.43
CA ALA A 64 5.89 -2.53 7.13
C ALA A 64 4.39 -2.44 7.49
N GLY A 65 4.07 -1.84 8.64
CA GLY A 65 2.69 -1.60 9.06
C GLY A 65 1.91 -0.72 8.08
N VAL A 66 2.52 0.38 7.61
CA VAL A 66 1.91 1.25 6.59
C VAL A 66 1.72 0.49 5.28
N PHE A 67 2.68 -0.32 4.85
CA PHE A 67 2.53 -1.19 3.67
C PHE A 67 1.32 -2.12 3.79
N VAL A 68 1.11 -2.76 4.95
CA VAL A 68 -0.05 -3.62 5.20
C VAL A 68 -1.36 -2.83 5.13
N ILE A 69 -1.41 -1.64 5.74
CA ILE A 69 -2.60 -0.77 5.71
C ILE A 69 -2.94 -0.36 4.26
N LEU A 70 -1.94 0.04 3.48
CA LEU A 70 -2.11 0.41 2.08
C LEU A 70 -2.57 -0.77 1.23
N SER A 71 -2.04 -1.97 1.49
CA SER A 71 -2.46 -3.22 0.84
C SER A 71 -3.93 -3.54 1.13
N ALA A 72 -4.35 -3.39 2.39
CA ALA A 72 -5.74 -3.55 2.78
C ALA A 72 -6.65 -2.51 2.08
N LEU A 73 -6.22 -1.25 2.02
CA LEU A 73 -6.97 -0.18 1.35
C LEU A 73 -7.14 -0.46 -0.15
N SER A 74 -6.07 -0.89 -0.83
CA SER A 74 -6.10 -1.33 -2.23
C SER A 74 -7.10 -2.47 -2.45
N PHE A 75 -7.08 -3.48 -1.58
CA PHE A 75 -8.03 -4.59 -1.62
C PHE A 75 -9.49 -4.15 -1.40
N TYR A 76 -9.74 -3.24 -0.46
CA TYR A 76 -11.08 -2.70 -0.21
C TYR A 76 -11.59 -1.88 -1.38
N LEU A 77 -10.74 -1.07 -2.02
CA LEU A 77 -11.10 -0.30 -3.21
C LEU A 77 -11.57 -1.22 -4.34
N ASP A 78 -10.82 -2.28 -4.61
CA ASP A 78 -11.19 -3.27 -5.63
C ASP A 78 -12.50 -3.98 -5.25
N SER A 79 -12.62 -4.42 -4.00
CA SER A 79 -13.84 -5.05 -3.49
C SER A 79 -15.09 -4.16 -3.63
N LEU A 80 -14.95 -2.85 -3.40
CA LEU A 80 -16.04 -1.89 -3.59
C LEU A 80 -16.44 -1.79 -5.07
N VAL A 81 -15.48 -1.77 -5.99
CA VAL A 81 -15.74 -1.77 -7.44
C VAL A 81 -16.56 -3.01 -7.86
N PHE A 82 -16.24 -4.18 -7.33
CA PHE A 82 -17.05 -5.39 -7.56
C PHE A 82 -18.47 -5.27 -7.04
N ARG A 83 -18.66 -4.78 -5.82
CA ARG A 83 -20.01 -4.64 -5.21
C ARG A 83 -20.93 -3.72 -6.02
N VAL A 84 -20.37 -2.69 -6.63
CA VAL A 84 -21.14 -1.71 -7.42
C VAL A 84 -21.33 -2.18 -8.88
N THR A 85 -20.62 -3.22 -9.31
CA THR A 85 -20.70 -3.75 -10.68
C THR A 85 -22.12 -4.20 -11.05
N PRO A 86 -22.68 -3.74 -12.19
CA PRO A 86 -23.98 -4.20 -12.67
C PRO A 86 -23.97 -5.69 -13.05
N ARG A 87 -25.07 -6.42 -12.77
CA ARG A 87 -25.22 -7.87 -13.01
C ARG A 87 -24.89 -8.34 -14.44
N ASN A 88 -24.97 -7.46 -15.43
CA ASN A 88 -24.77 -7.78 -16.84
C ASN A 88 -23.38 -7.37 -17.36
N ARG A 89 -22.44 -6.96 -16.49
CA ARG A 89 -21.08 -6.57 -16.89
C ARG A 89 -20.05 -7.40 -16.12
N LEU A 90 -19.09 -7.97 -16.85
CA LEU A 90 -17.93 -8.65 -16.29
C LEU A 90 -16.80 -7.64 -16.09
N LEU A 91 -16.16 -7.68 -14.92
CA LEU A 91 -14.99 -6.89 -14.59
C LEU A 91 -13.83 -7.86 -14.35
N PHE A 92 -12.80 -7.78 -15.17
CA PHE A 92 -11.59 -8.57 -15.01
C PHE A 92 -10.63 -7.86 -14.06
N LEU A 93 -10.13 -8.60 -13.07
CA LEU A 93 -9.21 -8.12 -12.02
C LEU A 93 -7.83 -7.69 -12.56
N TRP A 94 -7.49 -8.14 -13.78
CA TRP A 94 -6.15 -8.05 -14.36
C TRP A 94 -6.26 -7.29 -15.69
N GLY A 95 -5.87 -6.02 -15.66
CA GLY A 95 -5.63 -5.17 -16.83
C GLY A 95 -4.32 -4.44 -16.63
#